data_AF-A0A8J8IXD5-F1
#
_entry.id   AF-A0A8J8IXD5-F1
#
_cell.length_a   1.000
_cell.length_b   1.000
_cell.length_c   1.000
_cell.angle_alpha   90.00
_cell.angle_beta   90.00
_cell.angle_gamma   90.00
#
_symmetry.space_group_name_H-M   'P 1'
#
loop_
_entity.id
_entity.type
_entity.pdbx_description
1 polymer ?
#
loop_
_entity_poly.entity_id
_entity_poly.type
_entity_poly.pdbx_seq_one_letter_code
_entity_poly.pdbx_strand_id
1 'polypeptide(L)' 'MKPSEIREMSLEEIEQKIRELRMELAKERGMLTMGTSLENPMVIRNLRRDIARLLTIKREKLRERR' A
#
# COMPACT_ATOMS: atom_id res chain seq x y z
N MET A 1 7.64 -0.94 3.20
CA MET A 1 7.37 -2.39 3.34
C MET A 1 8.43 -3.24 2.63
N LYS A 2 8.91 -4.34 3.22
CA LYS A 2 9.87 -5.24 2.53
C LYS A 2 9.12 -6.28 1.68
N PRO A 3 9.62 -6.62 0.48
CA PRO A 3 8.97 -7.64 -0.37
C PRO A 3 8.88 -9.03 0.27
N SER A 4 9.84 -9.40 1.11
CA SER A 4 9.85 -10.70 1.82
C SER A 4 8.63 -10.86 2.72
N GLU A 5 8.35 -9.85 3.56
CA GLU A 5 7.20 -9.81 4.46
C GLU A 5 5.88 -9.96 3.70
N ILE A 6 5.76 -9.31 2.54
CA ILE A 6 4.55 -9.37 1.71
C ILE A 6 4.35 -10.76 1.08
N ARG A 7 5.44 -11.48 0.78
CA ARG A 7 5.36 -12.84 0.23
C ARG A 7 4.92 -13.87 1.27
N GLU A 8 5.15 -13.61 2.54
CA GLU A 8 4.70 -14.49 3.64
C GLU A 8 3.20 -14.33 3.93
N MET A 9 2.62 -13.16 3.66
CA MET A 9 1.19 -12.89 3.87
C MET A 9 0.27 -13.74 2.97
N SER A 10 -0.92 -14.10 3.46
CA SER A 10 -1.97 -14.72 2.67
C SER A 10 -2.56 -13.75 1.63
N LEU A 11 -3.27 -14.27 0.62
CA LEU A 11 -3.94 -13.42 -0.38
C LEU A 11 -4.99 -12.49 0.27
N GLU A 12 -5.68 -12.97 1.29
CA GLU A 12 -6.70 -12.21 2.04
C GLU A 12 -6.05 -11.10 2.86
N GLU A 13 -4.93 -11.39 3.53
CA GLU A 13 -4.14 -10.40 4.27
C GLU A 13 -3.60 -9.32 3.36
N ILE A 14 -3.07 -9.70 2.18
CA ILE A 14 -2.60 -8.73 1.18
C ILE A 14 -3.75 -7.82 0.72
N GLU A 15 -4.94 -8.37 0.47
CA GLU A 15 -6.10 -7.57 0.09
C GLU A 15 -6.55 -6.62 1.19
N GLN A 16 -6.57 -7.09 2.44
CA GLN A 16 -6.91 -6.26 3.58
C GLN A 16 -5.90 -5.12 3.75
N LYS A 17 -4.60 -5.42 3.63
CA LYS A 17 -3.54 -4.41 3.71
C LYS A 17 -3.64 -3.36 2.60
N ILE A 18 -3.99 -3.77 1.39
CA ILE A 18 -4.23 -2.84 0.28
C ILE A 18 -5.37 -1.87 0.62
N ARG A 19 -6.47 -2.35 1.23
CA ARG A 19 -7.59 -1.48 1.63
C ARG A 19 -7.17 -0.48 2.70
N GLU A 20 -6.45 -0.94 3.73
CA GLU A 20 -5.91 -0.10 4.79
C GLU A 20 -5.03 1.03 4.24
N LEU A 21 -4.02 0.68 3.43
CA LEU A 21 -3.08 1.67 2.88
C LEU A 21 -3.75 2.66 1.91
N ARG A 22 -4.82 2.24 1.22
CA ARG A 22 -5.61 3.15 0.38
C ARG A 22 -6.40 4.16 1.20
N MET A 23 -6.96 3.74 2.33
CA MET A 23 -7.65 4.65 3.26
C MET A 23 -6.67 5.65 3.87
N GLU A 24 -5.49 5.19 4.28
CA GLU A 24 -4.42 6.05 4.78
C GLU A 24 -3.97 7.07 3.71
N LEU A 25 -3.73 6.61 2.49
CA LEU A 25 -3.38 7.50 1.37
C LEU A 25 -4.46 8.55 1.09
N ALA A 26 -5.74 8.19 1.23
CA ALA A 26 -6.86 9.13 1.06
C ALA A 26 -6.88 10.19 2.17
N LYS A 27 -6.63 9.78 3.42
CA LYS A 27 -6.51 10.70 4.56
C LYS A 27 -5.38 11.70 4.37
N GLU A 28 -4.19 11.22 4.00
CA GLU A 28 -3.02 12.07 3.74
C GLU A 28 -3.25 13.06 2.59
N ARG A 29 -3.93 12.63 1.52
CA ARG A 29 -4.32 13.52 0.42
C ARG A 29 -5.37 14.55 0.85
N GLY A 30 -6.28 14.17 1.73
CA GLY A 30 -7.26 15.08 2.33
C GLY A 30 -6.57 16.21 3.10
N MET A 31 -5.61 15.86 3.97
CA MET A 31 -4.81 16.85 4.71
C MET A 31 -4.02 17.78 3.80
N LEU A 32 -3.40 17.24 2.75
CA LEU A 32 -2.69 18.04 1.75
C LEU A 32 -3.63 19.05 1.06
N THR A 33 -4.85 18.62 0.73
CA THR A 33 -5.87 19.48 0.09
C THR A 33 -6.35 20.58 1.03
N MET A 34 -6.42 20.29 2.33
CA MET A 34 -6.79 21.26 3.37
C MET A 34 -5.72 22.33 3.62
N GLY A 35 -4.57 22.27 2.95
CA GLY A 35 -3.50 23.26 3.08
C GLY A 35 -2.66 23.10 4.34
N THR A 36 -2.85 22.01 5.09
CA THR A 36 -1.98 21.66 6.20
C THR A 36 -0.60 21.28 5.64
N SER A 37 0.45 21.96 6.09
CA SER A 37 1.82 21.57 5.78
C SER A 37 2.04 20.12 6.19
N LEU A 38 2.31 19.25 5.21
CA LEU A 38 2.67 17.86 5.49
C LEU A 38 3.96 17.85 6.30
N GLU A 39 3.94 17.25 7.49
CA GLU A 39 5.16 17.04 8.28
C GLU A 39 6.20 16.24 7.50
N ASN A 40 5.75 15.32 6.64
CA ASN A 40 6.64 14.54 5.80
C ASN A 40 6.02 14.16 4.43
N PRO A 41 6.37 14.87 3.34
CA PRO A 41 5.90 14.57 1.98
C PRO A 41 6.26 13.15 1.48
N MET A 42 7.23 12.50 2.11
CA MET A 42 7.66 11.16 1.74
C MET A 42 6.63 10.08 2.08
N VAL A 43 5.69 10.36 2.99
CA VAL A 43 4.63 9.41 3.42
C VAL A 43 3.77 8.99 2.23
N ILE A 44 3.24 9.96 1.46
CA ILE A 44 2.43 9.70 0.26
C ILE A 44 3.22 8.85 -0.76
N ARG A 45 4.51 9.16 -0.95
CA ARG A 45 5.38 8.42 -1.87
C ARG A 45 5.59 6.97 -1.41
N ASN A 46 5.78 6.76 -0.11
CA ASN A 46 5.98 5.44 0.48
C ASN A 46 4.70 4.61 0.42
N LEU A 47 3.54 5.18 0.78
CA LEU A 47 2.23 4.52 0.68
C LEU A 47 1.94 4.06 -0.75
N ARG A 48 2.18 4.91 -1.75
CA ARG A 48 2.01 4.55 -3.17
C ARG A 48 2.89 3.36 -3.58
N ARG A 49 4.15 3.35 -3.13
CA ARG A 49 5.10 2.27 -3.42
C ARG A 49 4.72 0.97 -2.73
N ASP A 50 4.25 1.05 -1.49
CA ASP A 50 3.85 -0.14 -0.72
C ASP A 50 2.58 -0.77 -1.31
N ILE A 51 1.59 0.03 -1.72
CA ILE A 51 0.40 -0.46 -2.46
C ILE A 51 0.83 -1.15 -3.77
N ALA A 52 1.76 -0.56 -4.53
CA ALA A 52 2.24 -1.15 -5.78
C ALA A 52 2.95 -2.51 -5.57
N ARG A 53 3.76 -2.64 -4.51
CA ARG A 53 4.41 -3.90 -4.13
C ARG A 53 3.38 -4.97 -3.78
N LEU A 54 2.39 -4.65 -2.95
CA LEU A 54 1.32 -5.56 -2.57
C LEU A 54 0.54 -6.08 -3.79
N LEU A 55 0.15 -5.19 -4.70
CA LEU A 55 -0.56 -5.55 -5.93
C LEU A 55 0.29 -6.46 -6.84
N THR A 56 1.59 -6.18 -6.93
CA THR A 56 2.51 -6.97 -7.75
C THR A 56 2.62 -8.39 -7.20
N ILE A 57 2.91 -8.54 -5.91
CA ILE A 57 3.06 -9.86 -5.28
C ILE A 57 1.73 -10.63 -5.26
N LYS A 58 0.60 -9.96 -5.04
CA LYS A 58 -0.72 -10.57 -5.21
C LYS A 58 -0.87 -11.20 -6.60
N ARG A 59 -0.47 -10.48 -7.65
CA ARG A 59 -0.55 -10.97 -9.02
C ARG A 59 0.43 -12.10 -9.30
N GLU A 60 1.64 -12.05 -8.73
CA GLU A 60 2.61 -13.15 -8.78
C GLU A 60 2.00 -14.43 -8.18
N LYS A 61 1.47 -14.36 -6.95
CA LYS A 61 0.83 -15.49 -6.27
C LYS A 61 -0.37 -16.07 -7.03
N LEU A 62 -1.18 -15.22 -7.65
CA LEU A 62 -2.32 -15.66 -8.47
C LEU A 62 -1.88 -16.34 -9.78
N ARG A 63 -0.71 -15.96 -10.32
CA ARG A 63 -0.15 -16.61 -11.52
C ARG A 63 0.50 -17.95 -11.19
N GLU A 64 1.18 -18.07 -10.06
CA GLU A 64 1.80 -19.33 -9.62
C GLU A 64 0.78 -20.41 -9.29
N ARG A 65 -0.44 -20.02 -8.88
CA ARG A 65 -1.56 -20.95 -8.64
C ARG A 65 -2.23 -21.49 -9.92
N ARG A 66 -1.82 -21.04 -11.10
CA ARG A 66 -2.49 -21.28 -12.38
C ARG A 66 -1.69 -22.22 -13.26
#